data_AF-A0A0N1MC89-F1
#
_entry.id   AF-A0A0N1MC89-F1
#
_cell.length_a   1.000
_cell.length_b   1.000
_cell.length_c   1.000
_cell.angle_alpha   90.00
_cell.angle_beta   90.00
_cell.angle_gamma   90.00
#
_symmetry.space_group_name_H-M   'P 1'
#
loop_
_entity.id
_entity.type
_entity.pdbx_description
1 polymer ?
#
loop_
_entity_poly.entity_id
_entity_poly.type
_entity_poly.pdbx_seq_one_letter_code
_entity_poly.pdbx_strand_id
1 'polypeptide(L)'
;MSKTSDGLQTSVTPGIQNELVQDYSVLTGHVSLQVIQMLNLQDLETSQFVERLERQHQDLVVAKSASVDAQPDELLRVARQHYKLEATKKAIMTFESSASILAGSILQIVQQGMSRVHSSIRTYPHKGRTIHGVSLCDLVWQGRNQAMHYETTAKRADWSAVFATLNVAMPSAFSIAPPYVSRAKSIFDLLGWGSYSVYERDVKFLLLGCRDSEEQPQ
;
A
#
# COMPACT_ATOMS: atom_id res chain seq x y z
N MET A 1 45.76 -0.18 14.03
CA MET A 1 44.86 0.42 15.05
C MET A 1 43.47 -0.13 14.82
N SER A 2 43.10 -1.17 15.57
CA SER A 2 41.78 -1.82 15.47
C SER A 2 40.86 -1.18 16.52
N LYS A 3 39.72 -0.63 16.11
CA LYS A 3 38.67 -0.16 17.02
C LYS A 3 37.57 -1.22 17.06
N THR A 4 37.60 -2.04 18.10
CA THR A 4 36.45 -2.83 18.56
C THR A 4 35.42 -1.87 19.15
N SER A 5 34.30 -1.70 18.45
CA SER A 5 33.11 -1.04 18.97
C SER A 5 32.25 -2.10 19.64
N ASP A 6 32.42 -2.29 20.95
CA ASP A 6 31.47 -3.04 21.77
C ASP A 6 30.14 -2.28 21.81
N GLY A 7 29.19 -2.75 21.00
CA GLY A 7 27.81 -2.32 21.06
C GLY A 7 27.14 -2.91 22.30
N LEU A 8 26.93 -2.07 23.31
CA LEU A 8 26.14 -2.38 24.49
C LEU A 8 24.70 -2.70 24.04
N GLN A 9 24.37 -3.99 23.88
CA GLN A 9 23.01 -4.43 23.67
C GLN A 9 22.26 -4.28 25.00
N THR A 10 21.58 -3.14 25.17
CA THR A 10 20.65 -2.94 26.29
C THR A 10 19.44 -3.84 26.07
N SER A 11 19.39 -4.99 26.74
CA SER A 11 18.20 -5.84 26.75
C SER A 11 17.06 -5.11 27.47
N VAL A 12 16.06 -4.65 26.72
CA VAL A 12 14.82 -4.10 27.29
C VAL A 12 14.08 -5.22 28.01
N THR A 13 13.66 -5.00 29.26
CA THR A 13 12.90 -5.98 30.02
C THR A 13 11.51 -6.20 29.39
N PRO A 14 10.98 -7.45 29.40
CA PRO A 14 9.71 -7.77 28.71
C PRO A 14 8.50 -6.90 29.12
N GLY A 15 8.48 -6.39 30.36
CA GLY A 15 7.43 -5.48 30.85
C GLY A 15 7.41 -4.15 30.12
N ILE A 16 8.58 -3.53 29.93
CA ILE A 16 8.73 -2.23 29.25
C ILE A 16 8.37 -2.35 27.77
N GLN A 17 8.72 -3.48 27.14
CA GLN A 17 8.38 -3.73 25.74
C GLN A 17 6.86 -3.82 25.52
N ASN A 18 6.12 -4.45 26.44
CA ASN A 18 4.66 -4.54 26.35
C ASN A 18 3.98 -3.17 26.46
N GLU A 19 4.44 -2.33 27.38
CA GLU A 19 3.90 -0.98 27.58
C GLU A 19 4.12 -0.11 26.32
N LEU A 20 5.34 -0.12 25.77
CA LEU A 20 5.67 0.60 24.53
C LEU A 20 4.78 0.19 23.34
N VAL A 21 4.45 -1.10 23.23
CA VAL A 21 3.60 -1.60 22.15
C VAL A 21 2.14 -1.22 22.35
N GLN A 22 1.64 -1.28 23.57
CA GLN A 22 0.27 -0.83 23.88
C GLN A 22 0.12 0.65 23.59
N ASP A 23 1.04 1.48 24.09
CA ASP A 23 1.02 2.93 23.84
C ASP A 23 1.06 3.25 22.35
N TYR A 24 1.91 2.56 21.58
CA TYR A 24 2.00 2.77 20.14
C TYR A 24 0.70 2.37 19.43
N SER A 25 0.14 1.21 19.78
CA SER A 25 -1.09 0.69 19.17
C SER A 25 -2.29 1.57 19.48
N VAL A 26 -2.40 2.07 20.71
CA VAL A 26 -3.44 3.03 21.13
C VAL A 26 -3.29 4.35 20.39
N LEU A 27 -2.07 4.91 20.36
CA LEU A 27 -1.79 6.20 19.73
C LEU A 27 -2.06 6.19 18.22
N THR A 28 -1.71 5.10 17.54
CA THR A 28 -1.79 5.02 16.07
C THR A 28 -3.04 4.32 15.56
N GLY A 29 -3.77 3.60 16.42
CA GLY A 29 -4.95 2.83 16.02
C GLY A 29 -6.06 3.71 15.43
N HIS A 30 -6.37 4.83 16.10
CA HIS A 30 -7.42 5.75 15.60
C HIS A 30 -7.06 6.37 14.24
N VAL A 31 -5.82 6.84 14.09
CA VAL A 31 -5.33 7.40 12.83
C VAL A 31 -5.35 6.35 11.72
N SER A 32 -4.91 5.13 12.03
CA SER A 32 -4.90 4.03 11.06
C SER A 32 -6.31 3.65 10.61
N LEU A 33 -7.27 3.58 11.55
CA LEU A 33 -8.67 3.30 11.25
C LEU A 33 -9.26 4.37 10.33
N GLN A 34 -9.02 5.66 10.62
CA GLN A 34 -9.51 6.75 9.77
C GLN A 34 -8.92 6.69 8.36
N VAL A 35 -7.61 6.44 8.24
CA VAL A 35 -6.95 6.33 6.93
C VAL A 35 -7.47 5.11 6.14
N ILE A 36 -7.69 3.97 6.80
CA ILE A 36 -8.30 2.78 6.19
C ILE A 36 -9.73 3.09 5.70
N GLN A 37 -10.53 3.79 6.51
CA GLN A 37 -11.88 4.21 6.11
C GLN A 37 -11.84 5.15 4.90
N MET A 38 -10.90 6.11 4.86
CA MET A 38 -10.71 6.99 3.71
C MET A 38 -10.31 6.22 2.45
N LEU A 39 -9.41 5.24 2.57
CA LEU A 39 -9.03 4.36 1.46
C LEU A 39 -10.23 3.60 0.90
N ASN A 40 -11.04 2.99 1.77
CA ASN A 40 -12.23 2.24 1.36
C ASN A 40 -13.27 3.15 0.67
N LEU A 41 -13.42 4.39 1.13
CA LEU A 41 -14.29 5.38 0.47
C LEU A 41 -13.74 5.79 -0.91
N GLN A 42 -12.42 5.99 -1.03
CA GLN A 42 -11.79 6.30 -2.31
C GLN A 42 -11.93 5.14 -3.32
N ASP A 43 -11.86 3.89 -2.88
CA ASP A 43 -12.07 2.73 -3.74
C ASP A 43 -13.51 2.70 -4.31
N LEU A 44 -14.51 3.05 -3.47
CA LEU A 44 -15.90 3.17 -3.91
C LEU A 44 -16.08 4.30 -4.92
N GLU A 45 -15.52 5.48 -4.65
CA GLU A 45 -15.58 6.62 -5.58
C GLU A 45 -14.88 6.31 -6.91
N THR A 46 -13.69 5.71 -6.85
CA THR A 46 -12.91 5.32 -8.03
C THR A 46 -13.71 4.35 -8.91
N SER A 47 -14.38 3.37 -8.30
CA SER A 47 -15.23 2.42 -9.03
C SER A 47 -16.35 3.13 -9.81
N GLN A 48 -16.99 4.13 -9.22
CA GLN A 48 -18.02 4.93 -9.90
C GLN A 48 -17.44 5.75 -11.07
N PHE A 49 -16.21 6.27 -10.93
CA PHE A 49 -15.54 6.95 -12.03
C PHE A 49 -15.14 6.00 -13.16
N VAL A 50 -14.69 4.78 -12.85
CA VAL A 50 -14.37 3.75 -13.85
C VAL A 50 -15.61 3.36 -14.65
N GLU A 51 -16.74 3.11 -13.99
CA GLU A 51 -18.01 2.84 -14.67
C GLU A 51 -18.49 4.01 -15.53
N ARG A 52 -18.27 5.25 -15.09
CA ARG A 52 -18.57 6.45 -15.88
C ARG A 52 -17.66 6.56 -17.09
N LEU A 53 -16.37 6.27 -16.92
CA LEU A 53 -15.38 6.32 -18.00
C LEU A 53 -15.74 5.34 -19.10
N GLU A 54 -16.09 4.11 -18.74
CA GLU A 54 -16.48 3.06 -19.71
C GLU A 54 -17.69 3.49 -20.54
N ARG A 55 -18.75 3.99 -19.88
CA ARG A 55 -19.93 4.53 -20.58
C ARG A 55 -19.57 5.68 -21.52
N GLN A 56 -18.76 6.64 -21.06
CA GLN A 56 -18.31 7.75 -21.89
C GLN A 56 -17.48 7.27 -23.10
N HIS A 57 -16.68 6.22 -22.92
CA HIS A 57 -15.89 5.63 -23.99
C HIS A 57 -16.80 5.03 -25.06
N GLN A 58 -17.78 4.22 -24.65
CA GLN A 58 -18.76 3.63 -25.55
C GLN A 58 -19.57 4.70 -26.30
N ASP A 59 -20.05 5.72 -25.59
CA ASP A 59 -20.80 6.84 -26.19
C ASP A 59 -19.95 7.58 -27.24
N LEU A 60 -18.66 7.80 -26.96
CA LEU A 60 -17.74 8.46 -27.87
C LEU A 60 -17.47 7.61 -29.12
N VAL A 61 -17.35 6.29 -28.98
CA VAL A 61 -17.19 5.37 -30.13
C VAL A 61 -18.41 5.45 -31.04
N VAL A 62 -19.62 5.38 -30.47
CA VAL A 62 -20.89 5.51 -31.22
C VAL A 62 -20.96 6.87 -31.91
N ALA A 63 -20.69 7.96 -31.19
CA ALA A 63 -20.73 9.30 -31.75
C ALA A 63 -19.74 9.46 -32.92
N LYS A 64 -18.50 9.00 -32.78
CA LYS A 64 -17.50 9.03 -33.86
C LYS A 64 -17.95 8.24 -35.09
N SER A 65 -18.55 7.07 -34.90
CA SER A 65 -19.04 6.24 -36.01
C SER A 65 -20.19 6.89 -36.78
N ALA A 66 -21.03 7.68 -36.10
CA ALA A 66 -22.12 8.43 -36.72
C ALA A 66 -21.67 9.73 -37.42
N SER A 67 -20.41 10.15 -37.21
CA SER A 67 -19.88 11.44 -37.66
C SER A 67 -18.99 11.37 -38.91
N VAL A 68 -19.03 10.28 -39.68
CA VAL A 68 -18.14 10.07 -40.85
C VAL A 68 -18.30 11.17 -41.93
N ASP A 69 -19.48 11.81 -42.02
CA ASP A 69 -19.75 12.98 -42.88
C ASP A 69 -20.41 14.15 -42.09
N ALA A 70 -20.00 14.31 -40.82
CA ALA A 70 -20.64 15.22 -39.87
C ALA A 70 -20.53 16.71 -40.23
N GLN A 71 -21.64 17.43 -40.01
CA GLN A 71 -21.65 18.89 -39.97
C GLN A 71 -20.70 19.41 -38.86
N PRO A 72 -20.19 20.66 -38.96
CA PRO A 72 -19.27 21.23 -37.97
C PRO A 72 -19.76 21.13 -36.51
N ASP A 73 -21.07 21.25 -36.29
CA ASP A 73 -21.69 21.14 -34.95
C ASP A 73 -21.56 19.73 -34.34
N GLU A 74 -21.59 18.70 -35.18
CA GLU A 74 -21.42 17.30 -34.75
C GLU A 74 -19.96 17.02 -34.36
N LEU A 75 -18.99 17.61 -35.08
CA LEU A 75 -17.58 17.55 -34.70
C LEU A 75 -17.33 18.22 -33.34
N LEU A 76 -17.97 19.36 -33.09
CA LEU A 76 -17.91 20.05 -31.79
C LEU A 76 -18.51 19.19 -30.66
N ARG A 77 -19.61 18.46 -30.93
CA ARG A 77 -20.22 17.54 -29.97
C ARG A 77 -19.26 16.41 -29.58
N VAL A 78 -18.63 15.77 -30.56
CA VAL A 78 -17.63 14.71 -30.34
C VAL A 78 -16.42 15.24 -29.55
N ALA A 79 -15.92 16.43 -29.90
CA ALA A 79 -14.82 17.05 -29.18
C ALA A 79 -15.15 17.28 -27.69
N ARG A 80 -16.37 17.78 -27.38
CA ARG A 80 -16.83 17.96 -25.99
C ARG A 80 -16.88 16.64 -25.22
N GLN A 81 -17.33 15.54 -25.85
CA GLN A 81 -17.33 14.22 -25.22
C GLN A 81 -15.91 13.73 -24.94
N HIS A 82 -14.97 13.95 -25.88
CA HIS A 82 -13.56 13.64 -25.67
C HIS A 82 -12.98 14.37 -24.45
N TYR A 83 -13.27 15.67 -24.30
CA TYR A 83 -12.82 16.43 -23.12
C TYR A 83 -13.39 15.88 -21.81
N LYS A 84 -14.66 15.47 -21.77
CA LYS A 84 -15.27 14.85 -20.57
C LYS A 84 -14.62 13.50 -20.21
N LEU A 85 -14.28 12.71 -21.22
CA LEU A 85 -13.60 11.44 -21.06
C LEU A 85 -12.19 11.63 -20.48
N GLU A 86 -11.41 12.56 -21.03
CA GLU A 86 -10.07 12.89 -20.52
C GLU A 86 -10.12 13.48 -19.10
N ALA A 87 -11.11 14.32 -18.78
CA ALA A 87 -11.31 14.82 -17.42
C ALA A 87 -11.60 13.67 -16.42
N THR A 88 -12.40 12.69 -16.83
CA THR A 88 -12.72 11.51 -16.01
C THR A 88 -11.50 10.62 -15.80
N LYS A 89 -10.69 10.37 -16.84
CA LYS A 89 -9.41 9.65 -16.70
C LYS A 89 -8.48 10.34 -15.70
N LYS A 90 -8.33 11.66 -15.81
CA LYS A 90 -7.49 12.44 -14.91
C LYS A 90 -7.97 12.38 -13.46
N ALA A 91 -9.27 12.36 -13.24
CA ALA A 91 -9.85 12.17 -11.90
C ALA A 91 -9.45 10.80 -11.33
N ILE A 92 -9.61 9.71 -12.09
CA ILE A 92 -9.21 8.35 -11.68
C ILE A 92 -7.73 8.31 -11.29
N MET A 93 -6.84 8.82 -12.15
CA MET A 93 -5.40 8.85 -11.85
C MET A 93 -5.07 9.64 -10.58
N THR A 94 -5.84 10.70 -10.28
CA THR A 94 -5.68 11.51 -9.06
C THR A 94 -6.09 10.72 -7.82
N PHE A 95 -7.20 9.97 -7.90
CA PHE A 95 -7.64 9.09 -6.82
C PHE A 95 -6.65 7.95 -6.58
N GLU A 96 -6.18 7.27 -7.63
CA GLU A 96 -5.19 6.19 -7.52
C GLU A 96 -3.88 6.68 -6.87
N SER A 97 -3.42 7.87 -7.25
CA SER A 97 -2.24 8.51 -6.64
C SER A 97 -2.49 8.81 -5.16
N SER A 98 -3.65 9.40 -4.84
CA SER A 98 -4.03 9.72 -3.46
C SER A 98 -4.15 8.47 -2.58
N ALA A 99 -4.77 7.41 -3.10
CA ALA A 99 -4.88 6.12 -2.41
C ALA A 99 -3.49 5.51 -2.17
N SER A 100 -2.57 5.64 -3.13
CA SER A 100 -1.19 5.19 -2.95
C SER A 100 -0.44 5.96 -1.86
N ILE A 101 -0.70 7.27 -1.71
CA ILE A 101 -0.13 8.09 -0.63
C ILE A 101 -0.68 7.67 0.73
N LEU A 102 -2.00 7.48 0.84
CA LEU A 102 -2.65 7.04 2.08
C LEU A 102 -2.18 5.64 2.49
N ALA A 103 -2.12 4.70 1.55
CA ALA A 103 -1.58 3.36 1.79
C ALA A 103 -0.10 3.40 2.20
N GLY A 104 0.71 4.26 1.56
CA GLY A 104 2.11 4.48 1.94
C GLY A 104 2.24 5.00 3.38
N SER A 105 1.31 5.85 3.80
CA SER A 105 1.25 6.38 5.17
C SER A 105 0.91 5.29 6.20
N ILE A 106 0.00 4.36 5.88
CA ILE A 106 -0.27 3.18 6.71
C ILE A 106 1.00 2.32 6.85
N LEU A 107 1.67 1.99 5.73
CA LEU A 107 2.92 1.21 5.77
C LEU A 107 4.00 1.92 6.60
N GLN A 108 4.07 3.25 6.51
CA GLN A 108 4.98 4.08 7.30
C GLN A 108 4.68 4.02 8.80
N ILE A 109 3.42 4.05 9.22
CA ILE A 109 3.02 3.89 10.62
C ILE A 109 3.52 2.54 11.13
N VAL A 110 3.15 1.44 10.45
CA VAL A 110 3.55 0.10 10.89
C VAL A 110 5.07 -0.04 10.98
N GLN A 111 5.81 0.46 9.98
CA GLN A 111 7.28 0.42 9.98
C GLN A 111 7.91 1.22 11.14
N GLN A 112 7.29 2.31 11.57
CA GLN A 112 7.77 3.09 12.73
C GLN A 112 7.50 2.39 14.05
N GLY A 113 6.32 1.77 14.21
CA GLY A 113 6.02 0.95 15.39
C GLY A 113 7.00 -0.21 15.50
N MET A 114 7.19 -0.91 14.38
CA MET A 114 8.20 -1.94 14.21
C MET A 114 9.58 -1.46 14.67
N SER A 115 10.06 -0.31 14.17
CA SER A 115 11.41 0.19 14.44
C SER A 115 11.59 0.63 15.89
N ARG A 116 10.54 1.18 16.51
CA ARG A 116 10.54 1.59 17.92
C ARG A 116 10.68 0.40 18.86
N VAL A 117 10.13 -0.75 18.50
CA VAL A 117 10.13 -1.97 19.34
C VAL A 117 11.39 -2.80 19.12
N HIS A 118 11.82 -2.98 17.86
CA HIS A 118 12.84 -3.99 17.51
C HIS A 118 14.18 -3.41 17.05
N SER A 119 14.31 -2.09 16.96
CA SER A 119 15.53 -1.32 16.57
C SER A 119 16.10 -1.54 15.16
N SER A 120 15.99 -2.72 14.53
CA SER A 120 16.55 -3.02 13.19
C SER A 120 15.81 -4.14 12.44
N ILE A 121 15.70 -4.06 11.10
CA ILE A 121 15.03 -5.09 10.26
C ILE A 121 15.63 -6.50 10.41
N ARG A 122 16.95 -6.56 10.62
CA ARG A 122 17.67 -7.83 10.75
C ARG A 122 17.37 -8.55 12.06
N THR A 123 16.88 -7.83 13.06
CA THR A 123 16.63 -8.35 14.40
C THR A 123 15.14 -8.58 14.67
N TYR A 124 14.25 -8.45 13.67
CA TYR A 124 12.83 -8.72 13.90
C TYR A 124 12.61 -10.21 14.17
N PRO A 125 12.14 -10.56 15.38
CA PRO A 125 11.88 -11.94 15.74
C PRO A 125 10.62 -12.49 15.04
N HIS A 126 9.74 -11.61 14.56
CA HIS A 126 8.44 -11.98 14.02
C HIS A 126 8.30 -11.52 12.57
N LYS A 127 8.26 -12.49 11.65
CA LYS A 127 8.09 -12.22 10.21
C LYS A 127 6.64 -12.09 9.76
N GLY A 128 5.70 -12.54 10.59
CA GLY A 128 4.27 -12.54 10.28
C GLY A 128 3.88 -13.63 9.30
N ARG A 129 2.62 -13.58 8.85
CA ARG A 129 2.12 -14.50 7.82
C ARG A 129 2.89 -14.32 6.51
N THR A 130 2.91 -15.39 5.72
CA THR A 130 3.52 -15.37 4.37
C THR A 130 2.43 -15.25 3.32
N ILE A 131 2.65 -14.38 2.33
CA ILE A 131 1.72 -14.14 1.22
C ILE A 131 2.53 -14.21 -0.06
N HIS A 132 2.15 -15.12 -0.97
CA HIS A 132 2.89 -15.39 -2.21
C HIS A 132 4.41 -15.58 -2.01
N GLY A 133 4.81 -16.24 -0.91
CA GLY A 133 6.21 -16.50 -0.60
C GLY A 133 6.99 -15.33 0.01
N VAL A 134 6.33 -14.20 0.30
CA VAL A 134 6.93 -13.03 0.96
C VAL A 134 6.34 -12.87 2.36
N SER A 135 7.19 -12.59 3.36
CA SER A 135 6.73 -12.36 4.73
C SER A 135 6.03 -11.00 4.88
N LEU A 136 5.05 -10.91 5.79
CA LEU A 136 4.38 -9.67 6.15
C LEU A 136 5.39 -8.55 6.51
N CYS A 137 6.42 -8.88 7.29
CA CYS A 137 7.49 -7.95 7.65
C CYS A 137 8.18 -7.36 6.41
N ASP A 138 8.55 -8.21 5.44
CA ASP A 138 9.21 -7.77 4.22
C ASP A 138 8.26 -6.97 3.31
N LEU A 139 6.98 -7.35 3.24
CA LEU A 139 5.95 -6.61 2.51
C LEU A 139 5.79 -5.20 3.05
N VAL A 140 5.70 -5.03 4.37
CA VAL A 140 5.58 -3.71 5.00
C VAL A 140 6.83 -2.88 4.73
N TRP A 141 8.01 -3.46 4.97
CA TRP A 141 9.27 -2.73 4.87
C TRP A 141 9.59 -2.33 3.42
N GLN A 142 9.58 -3.31 2.51
CA GLN A 142 9.91 -3.07 1.11
C GLN A 142 8.80 -2.31 0.39
N GLY A 143 7.54 -2.55 0.76
CA GLY A 143 6.40 -1.77 0.29
C GLY A 143 6.54 -0.29 0.65
N ARG A 144 6.85 0.02 1.91
CA ARG A 144 7.11 1.40 2.37
C ARG A 144 8.28 2.02 1.61
N ASN A 145 9.39 1.30 1.50
CA ASN A 145 10.59 1.84 0.86
C ASN A 145 10.37 2.12 -0.62
N GLN A 146 9.66 1.23 -1.33
CA GLN A 146 9.27 1.44 -2.71
C GLN A 146 8.34 2.65 -2.83
N ALA A 147 7.34 2.79 -1.96
CA ALA A 147 6.42 3.92 -1.96
C ALA A 147 7.11 5.28 -1.80
N MET A 148 8.19 5.34 -1.02
CA MET A 148 8.97 6.57 -0.79
C MET A 148 9.98 6.88 -1.89
N HIS A 149 10.36 5.89 -2.71
CA HIS A 149 11.52 6.00 -3.60
C HIS A 149 11.28 5.47 -5.01
N TYR A 150 10.02 5.29 -5.40
CA TYR A 150 9.66 4.66 -6.67
C TYR A 150 10.23 5.41 -7.89
N GLU A 151 10.39 6.73 -7.81
CA GLU A 151 10.97 7.55 -8.89
C GLU A 151 12.42 7.19 -9.21
N THR A 152 13.15 6.64 -8.24
CA THR A 152 14.57 6.26 -8.36
C THR A 152 14.77 4.75 -8.47
N THR A 153 13.71 3.98 -8.77
CA THR A 153 13.71 2.52 -8.61
C THR A 153 14.79 1.80 -9.41
N ALA A 154 15.20 2.32 -10.57
CA ALA A 154 16.27 1.74 -11.38
C ALA A 154 17.61 1.52 -10.64
N LYS A 155 17.81 2.17 -9.49
CA LYS A 155 19.07 2.18 -8.74
C LYS A 155 19.04 1.36 -7.43
N ARG A 156 17.94 0.69 -7.10
CA ARG A 156 17.79 0.02 -5.79
C ARG A 156 17.41 -1.45 -5.92
N ALA A 157 18.33 -2.33 -5.52
CA ALA A 157 18.19 -3.79 -5.60
C ALA A 157 17.37 -4.39 -4.45
N ASP A 158 17.26 -3.70 -3.31
CA ASP A 158 16.83 -4.35 -2.06
C ASP A 158 15.34 -4.71 -2.02
N TRP A 159 14.46 -3.91 -2.62
CA TRP A 159 13.03 -4.26 -2.75
C TRP A 159 12.71 -4.98 -4.06
N SER A 160 13.58 -4.93 -5.07
CA SER A 160 13.26 -5.49 -6.39
C SER A 160 13.01 -6.99 -6.34
N ALA A 161 13.70 -7.73 -5.45
CA ALA A 161 13.47 -9.15 -5.25
C ALA A 161 12.06 -9.45 -4.71
N VAL A 162 11.58 -8.70 -3.71
CA VAL A 162 10.22 -8.87 -3.15
C VAL A 162 9.18 -8.66 -4.24
N PHE A 163 9.28 -7.56 -4.98
CA PHE A 163 8.31 -7.25 -6.04
C PHE A 163 8.44 -8.18 -7.25
N ALA A 164 9.62 -8.71 -7.56
CA ALA A 164 9.79 -9.74 -8.57
C ALA A 164 9.03 -11.01 -8.17
N THR A 165 9.18 -11.47 -6.92
CA THR A 165 8.41 -12.61 -6.38
C THR A 165 6.91 -12.37 -6.46
N LEU A 166 6.45 -11.19 -6.03
CA LEU A 166 5.03 -10.85 -6.10
C LEU A 166 4.50 -10.76 -7.54
N ASN A 167 5.30 -10.23 -8.48
CA ASN A 167 4.89 -10.08 -9.87
C ASN A 167 4.79 -11.43 -10.60
N VAL A 168 5.48 -12.48 -10.12
CA VAL A 168 5.26 -13.85 -10.61
C VAL A 168 3.86 -14.35 -10.22
N ALA A 169 3.42 -14.08 -9.00
CA ALA A 169 2.11 -14.50 -8.51
C ALA A 169 0.95 -13.62 -9.02
N MET A 170 1.19 -12.31 -9.15
CA MET A 170 0.22 -11.32 -9.58
C MET A 170 0.85 -10.41 -10.66
N PRO A 171 0.85 -10.87 -11.93
CA PRO A 171 1.41 -10.10 -13.03
C PRO A 171 0.76 -8.72 -13.13
N SER A 172 1.54 -7.72 -13.54
CA SER A 172 1.16 -6.31 -13.73
C SER A 172 0.93 -5.49 -12.45
N ALA A 173 0.34 -6.06 -11.40
CA ALA A 173 0.07 -5.37 -10.14
C ALA A 173 1.34 -4.90 -9.44
N PHE A 174 2.40 -5.71 -9.52
CA PHE A 174 3.69 -5.47 -8.85
C PHE A 174 4.84 -5.21 -9.82
N SER A 175 4.53 -4.83 -11.06
CA SER A 175 5.54 -4.52 -12.06
C SER A 175 6.39 -3.32 -11.64
N ILE A 176 7.72 -3.49 -11.68
CA ILE A 176 8.70 -2.43 -11.49
C ILE A 176 9.31 -2.07 -12.85
N ALA A 177 8.50 -1.48 -13.71
CA ALA A 177 8.92 -0.96 -15.00
C ALA A 177 8.43 0.48 -15.18
N PRO A 178 9.06 1.28 -16.05
CA PRO A 178 8.52 2.59 -16.42
C PRO A 178 7.10 2.49 -17.02
N PRO A 179 6.21 3.45 -16.73
CA PRO A 179 6.38 4.55 -15.77
C PRO A 179 6.39 4.04 -14.33
N TYR A 180 7.39 4.46 -13.53
CA TYR A 180 7.47 4.03 -12.14
C TYR A 180 6.34 4.65 -11.33
N VAL A 181 5.62 3.82 -10.58
CA VAL A 181 4.52 4.24 -9.70
C VAL A 181 4.68 3.59 -8.33
N SER A 182 4.14 4.22 -7.30
CA SER A 182 4.02 3.61 -5.98
C SER A 182 3.14 2.36 -6.05
N ARG A 183 3.57 1.28 -5.39
CA ARG A 183 2.82 0.03 -5.24
C ARG A 183 2.22 -0.12 -3.84
N ALA A 184 2.21 0.96 -3.06
CA ALA A 184 1.71 0.94 -1.69
C ALA A 184 0.25 0.47 -1.60
N LYS A 185 -0.64 0.96 -2.47
CA LYS A 185 -2.05 0.53 -2.50
C LYS A 185 -2.17 -0.96 -2.84
N SER A 186 -1.41 -1.44 -3.83
CA SER A 186 -1.38 -2.86 -4.17
C SER A 186 -0.89 -3.74 -3.02
N ILE A 187 0.13 -3.29 -2.27
CA ILE A 187 0.57 -3.99 -1.04
C ILE A 187 -0.54 -3.97 0.01
N PHE A 188 -1.16 -2.81 0.25
CA PHE A 188 -2.27 -2.68 1.20
C PHE A 188 -3.43 -3.63 0.89
N ASP A 189 -3.82 -3.72 -0.38
CA ASP A 189 -4.88 -4.62 -0.86
C ASP A 189 -4.47 -6.09 -0.72
N LEU A 190 -3.23 -6.43 -1.08
CA LEU A 190 -2.67 -7.77 -0.92
C LEU A 190 -2.67 -8.22 0.56
N LEU A 191 -2.41 -7.27 1.47
CA LEU A 191 -2.48 -7.51 2.90
C LEU A 191 -3.93 -7.62 3.40
N GLY A 192 -4.95 -7.29 2.60
CA GLY A 192 -6.34 -7.28 3.07
C GLY A 192 -6.58 -6.26 4.18
N TRP A 193 -5.77 -5.21 4.24
CA TRP A 193 -5.81 -4.18 5.29
C TRP A 193 -6.97 -3.19 5.13
N GLY A 194 -7.79 -3.34 4.09
CA GLY A 194 -9.12 -2.69 4.02
C GLY A 194 -10.03 -3.07 5.21
N SER A 195 -9.76 -4.21 5.85
CA SER A 195 -10.36 -4.58 7.14
C SER A 195 -9.45 -4.17 8.29
N TYR A 196 -9.95 -3.29 9.17
CA TYR A 196 -9.19 -2.85 10.34
C TYR A 196 -8.82 -4.00 11.28
N SER A 197 -9.65 -5.04 11.39
CA SER A 197 -9.32 -6.19 12.26
C SER A 197 -8.15 -7.01 11.71
N VAL A 198 -8.03 -7.13 10.38
CA VAL A 198 -6.89 -7.79 9.71
C VAL A 198 -5.64 -6.96 9.92
N TYR A 199 -5.73 -5.65 9.69
CA TYR A 199 -4.65 -4.70 9.96
C TYR A 199 -4.18 -4.78 11.41
N GLU A 200 -5.08 -4.65 12.37
CA GLU A 200 -4.74 -4.63 13.80
C GLU A 200 -4.06 -5.93 14.25
N ARG A 201 -4.60 -7.08 13.83
CA ARG A 201 -3.99 -8.39 14.10
C ARG A 201 -2.57 -8.48 13.54
N ASP A 202 -2.40 -8.09 12.28
CA ASP A 202 -1.11 -8.14 11.60
C ASP A 202 -0.09 -7.20 12.27
N VAL A 203 -0.49 -5.99 12.66
CA VAL A 203 0.36 -5.04 13.40
C VAL A 203 0.72 -5.57 14.78
N LYS A 204 -0.26 -6.03 15.57
CA LYS A 204 -0.01 -6.63 16.88
C LYS A 204 0.97 -7.80 16.78
N PHE A 205 0.84 -8.65 15.76
CA PHE A 205 1.77 -9.74 15.52
C PHE A 205 3.19 -9.24 15.24
N LEU A 206 3.36 -8.23 14.38
CA LEU A 206 4.67 -7.66 14.08
C LEU A 206 5.34 -7.03 15.31
N LEU A 207 4.56 -6.49 16.24
CA LEU A 207 5.06 -5.82 17.43
C LEU A 207 5.31 -6.79 18.61
N LEU A 208 4.40 -7.74 18.84
CA LEU A 208 4.39 -8.63 20.02
C LEU A 208 4.71 -10.09 19.73
N GLY A 209 4.60 -10.53 18.48
CA GLY A 209 4.67 -11.94 18.08
C GLY A 209 3.39 -12.73 18.33
N CYS A 210 3.43 -14.05 18.06
CA CYS A 210 2.37 -14.96 18.50
C CYS A 210 2.57 -15.18 19.99
N ARG A 211 1.74 -14.55 20.82
CA ARG A 211 1.48 -15.09 22.16
C ARG A 211 0.33 -16.05 22.02
N ASP A 212 0.66 -17.29 21.72
CA ASP A 212 -0.28 -18.36 22.07
C ASP A 212 -0.51 -18.26 23.57
N SER A 213 -1.78 -18.30 23.95
CA SER A 213 -2.24 -18.22 25.31
C SER A 213 -1.87 -19.51 26.03
N GLU A 214 -0.58 -19.74 26.30
CA GLU A 214 -0.14 -20.78 27.22
C GLU A 214 -0.34 -20.26 28.65
N GLU A 215 -1.57 -20.45 29.13
CA GLU A 215 -1.86 -20.86 30.51
C GLU A 215 -3.32 -21.32 30.52
N GLN A 216 -3.56 -22.52 29.98
CA GLN A 216 -4.70 -23.31 30.43
C GLN A 216 -4.32 -23.91 31.79
N PRO A 217 -5.02 -23.58 32.88
CA PRO A 217 -4.78 -24.24 34.16
C PRO A 217 -5.18 -25.71 34.03
N GLN A 218 -4.23 -26.60 34.35
CA GLN A 218 -4.49 -28.01 34.60
C GLN A 218 -5.30 -28.19 35.89
#